data_AF-A0A3T0HZ92-F1
#
_entry.id   AF-A0A3T0HZ92-F1
#
_cell.length_a   1.000
_cell.length_b   1.000
_cell.length_c   1.000
_cell.angle_alpha   90.00
_cell.angle_beta   90.00
_cell.angle_gamma   90.00
#
_symmetry.space_group_name_H-M   'P 1'
#
loop_
_entity.id
_entity.type
_entity.pdbx_description
1 polymer ?
#
loop_
_entity_poly.entity_id
_entity_poly.type
_entity_poly.pdbx_seq_one_letter_code
_entity_poly.pdbx_strand_id
1 'polypeptide(L)' 'MTTFFCEIILLKKINLMKKKMVWLANSTGINSQETLTCSQELDNLLNLHMRLFSKRNKLSNAS' A
#
# COMPACT_ATOMS: atom_id res chain seq x y z
N MET A 1 0.05 -1.62 22.73
CA MET A 1 0.24 -2.84 21.90
C MET A 1 -0.60 -2.86 20.61
N THR A 2 -1.09 -1.73 20.09
CA THR A 2 -2.06 -1.71 18.97
C THR A 2 -1.46 -1.24 17.64
N THR A 3 -0.57 -0.26 17.67
CA THR A 3 -0.02 0.40 16.47
C THR A 3 0.77 -0.54 15.55
N PHE A 4 1.59 -1.44 16.13
CA PHE A 4 2.40 -2.40 15.37
C PHE A 4 1.55 -3.46 14.64
N PHE A 5 0.48 -3.93 15.28
CA PHE A 5 -0.41 -4.91 14.66
C PHE A 5 -1.19 -4.30 13.49
N CYS A 6 -1.65 -3.06 13.64
CA CYS A 6 -2.28 -2.30 12.56
C CYS A 6 -1.32 -2.08 11.38
N GLU A 7 -0.03 -1.79 11.64
CA GLU A 7 1.01 -1.65 10.61
C GLU A 7 1.17 -2.95 9.81
N ILE A 8 1.26 -4.10 10.49
CA ILE A 8 1.38 -5.41 9.86
C ILE A 8 0.16 -5.73 8.99
N ILE A 9 -1.05 -5.49 9.48
CA ILE A 9 -2.28 -5.72 8.72
C ILE A 9 -2.29 -4.86 7.45
N LEU A 10 -1.92 -3.58 7.58
CA LEU A 10 -1.88 -2.65 6.45
C LEU A 10 -0.86 -3.10 5.40
N LEU A 11 0.34 -3.50 5.82
CA LEU A 11 1.38 -4.03 4.94
C LEU A 11 0.94 -5.32 4.23
N LYS A 12 0.24 -6.23 4.92
CA LYS A 12 -0.33 -7.44 4.29
C LYS A 12 -1.34 -7.07 3.20
N LYS A 13 -2.22 -6.09 3.46
CA LYS A 13 -3.22 -5.63 2.49
C LYS A 13 -2.56 -4.97 1.27
N ILE A 14 -1.52 -4.15 1.48
CA ILE A 14 -0.72 -3.54 0.40
C ILE A 14 -0.09 -4.63 -0.47
N ASN A 15 0.53 -5.65 0.13
CA ASN A 15 1.17 -6.74 -0.62
C ASN A 15 0.16 -7.58 -1.41
N LEU A 16 -1.03 -7.81 -0.85
CA LEU A 16 -2.10 -8.49 -1.57
C LEU A 16 -2.58 -7.66 -2.78
N MET A 17 -2.80 -6.36 -2.60
CA MET A 17 -3.20 -5.46 -3.68
C MET A 17 -2.15 -5.37 -4.79
N LYS A 18 -0.86 -5.33 -4.45
CA LYS A 18 0.23 -5.38 -5.45
C LYS A 18 0.13 -6.62 -6.33
N LYS A 19 -0.07 -7.80 -5.74
CA LYS A 19 -0.24 -9.05 -6.49
C LYS A 19 -1.48 -9.02 -7.38
N LYS A 20 -2.60 -8.50 -6.85
CA LYS A 20 -3.85 -8.34 -7.61
C LYS A 20 -3.66 -7.41 -8.81
N MET A 21 -2.99 -6.27 -8.63
CA MET A 21 -2.73 -5.31 -9.70
C MET A 21 -1.85 -5.92 -10.80
N VAL A 22 -0.79 -6.65 -10.45
CA VAL A 22 0.05 -7.36 -11.44
C VAL A 22 -0.78 -8.38 -12.21
N TRP A 23 -1.62 -9.14 -11.51
CA TRP A 23 -2.51 -10.11 -12.16
C TRP A 23 -3.51 -9.44 -13.12
N LEU A 24 -4.14 -8.33 -12.71
CA LEU A 24 -5.05 -7.55 -13.56
C LEU A 24 -4.32 -6.92 -14.76
N ALA A 25 -3.15 -6.35 -14.55
CA ALA A 25 -2.35 -5.77 -15.63
C ALA A 25 -1.98 -6.83 -16.68
N ASN A 26 -1.68 -8.05 -16.24
CA ASN A 26 -1.40 -9.16 -17.14
C ASN A 26 -2.64 -9.71 -17.85
N SER A 27 -3.83 -9.67 -17.21
CA SER A 27 -5.05 -10.26 -17.76
C SER A 27 -5.84 -9.28 -18.64
N THR A 28 -5.97 -8.02 -18.23
CA THR A 28 -6.80 -7.01 -18.91
C THR A 28 -6.01 -5.82 -19.44
N GLY A 29 -4.70 -5.75 -19.14
CA GLY A 29 -3.81 -4.68 -19.59
C GLY A 29 -3.65 -3.58 -18.55
N ILE A 30 -2.53 -2.85 -18.61
CA ILE A 30 -2.20 -1.82 -17.62
C ILE A 30 -3.13 -0.60 -17.65
N ASN A 31 -3.72 -0.32 -18.82
CA ASN A 31 -4.64 0.80 -19.04
C ASN A 31 -6.11 0.40 -18.89
N SER A 32 -6.41 -0.84 -18.50
CA SER A 32 -7.79 -1.24 -18.27
C SER A 32 -8.37 -0.50 -17.07
N GLN A 33 -9.67 -0.21 -17.11
CA GLN A 33 -10.35 0.44 -16.00
C GLN A 33 -10.14 -0.33 -14.68
N GLU A 34 -10.09 -1.65 -14.72
CA GLU A 34 -9.89 -2.50 -13.56
C GLU A 34 -8.48 -2.34 -12.96
N THR A 35 -7.45 -2.33 -13.81
CA THR A 35 -6.06 -2.11 -13.38
C THR A 35 -5.89 -0.69 -12.84
N LEU A 36 -6.49 0.31 -13.47
CA LEU A 36 -6.46 1.70 -13.02
C LEU A 36 -7.16 1.86 -11.66
N THR A 37 -8.35 1.30 -11.48
CA THR A 37 -9.05 1.30 -10.18
C THR A 37 -8.21 0.59 -9.12
N CYS A 38 -7.62 -0.58 -9.43
CA CYS A 38 -6.75 -1.29 -8.50
C CYS A 38 -5.51 -0.47 -8.12
N SER A 39 -4.94 0.29 -9.07
CA SER A 39 -3.81 1.20 -8.81
C SER A 39 -4.19 2.31 -7.85
N GLN A 40 -5.35 2.94 -8.04
CA GLN A 40 -5.85 4.01 -7.17
C GLN A 40 -6.12 3.49 -5.74
N GLU A 41 -6.69 2.30 -5.60
CA GLU A 41 -6.89 1.66 -4.30
C GLU A 41 -5.57 1.36 -3.60
N LEU A 42 -4.57 0.87 -4.34
CA LEU A 42 -3.23 0.60 -3.81
C LEU A 42 -2.55 1.89 -3.34
N ASP A 43 -2.63 2.98 -4.12
CA ASP A 43 -2.09 4.28 -3.75
C ASP A 43 -2.73 4.84 -2.47
N ASN A 44 -4.04 4.67 -2.30
CA ASN A 44 -4.72 5.06 -1.06
C ASN A 44 -4.18 4.32 0.16
N LEU A 45 -3.88 3.02 0.03
CA LEU A 45 -3.29 2.23 1.11
C LEU A 45 -1.85 2.64 1.41
N LEU A 46 -1.05 2.93 0.37
CA LEU A 46 0.31 3.43 0.52
C LEU A 46 0.32 4.80 1.21
N ASN A 47 -0.57 5.70 0.81
CA ASN A 47 -0.74 7.00 1.44
C ASN A 47 -1.18 6.89 2.90
N LEU A 48 -2.11 5.97 3.21
CA LEU A 48 -2.52 5.70 4.59
C LEU A 48 -1.33 5.20 5.42
N HIS A 49 -0.54 4.26 4.88
CA HIS A 49 0.65 3.75 5.54
C HIS A 49 1.67 4.86 5.80
N MET A 50 1.94 5.69 4.79
CA MET A 50 2.84 6.83 4.92
C MET A 50 2.37 7.80 6.01
N ARG A 51 1.08 8.15 6.03
CA ARG A 51 0.52 9.11 7.00
C ARG A 51 0.60 8.59 8.44
N LEU A 52 0.34 7.30 8.65
CA LEU A 52 0.27 6.71 9.98
C LEU A 52 1.64 6.28 10.52
N PHE A 53 2.54 5.80 9.67
CA PHE A 53 3.76 5.09 10.11
C PHE A 53 5.07 5.77 9.68
N SER A 54 5.11 6.61 8.64
CA SER A 54 6.38 7.22 8.18
C SER A 54 6.98 8.26 9.13
N LYS A 55 6.22 8.81 10.10
CA LYS A 55 6.80 9.69 11.15
C LYS A 55 7.73 8.95 12.10
N ARG A 56 7.66 7.62 12.16
CA ARG A 56 8.47 6.79 13.06
C ARG A 56 9.96 6.74 12.66
N ASN A 57 10.27 6.98 11.39
CA ASN A 57 11.65 6.99 10.86
C ASN A 57 12.31 8.38 10.84
N LYS A 58 11.60 9.47 11.16
CA LYS A 58 12.21 10.82 11.21
C LYS A 58 12.84 11.17 12.55
N LEU A 59 12.54 10.43 13.63
CA LEU A 59 13.11 10.68 14.96
C LEU A 59 14.40 9.87 15.27
N SER A 60 14.85 8.98 14.40
CA SER A 60 16.14 8.27 14.59
C SER A 60 17.35 8.98 13.97
N ASN A 61 17.13 10.03 13.17
CA ASN A 61 18.19 10.70 12.39
C ASN A 61 18.35 12.18 12.76
N ALA A 62 17.68 12.65 13.81
CA ALA A 62 18.00 13.93 14.46
C ALA A 62 19.01 13.64 15.57
N SER A 63 20.26 13.40 15.17
CA SER A 63 21.46 13.48 16.02
C SER A 63 21.98 14.90 16.01
#